data_AF-A0A356R7S7-F1
#
_entry.id   AF-A0A356R7S7-F1
#
_cell.length_a   1.000
_cell.length_b   1.000
_cell.length_c   1.000
_cell.angle_alpha   90.00
_cell.angle_beta   90.00
_cell.angle_gamma   90.00
#
_symmetry.space_group_name_H-M   'P 1'
#
loop_
_entity.id
_entity.type
_entity.pdbx_description
1 polymer ?
#
loop_
_entity_poly.entity_id
_entity_poly.type
_entity_poly.pdbx_seq_one_letter_code
_entity_poly.pdbx_strand_id
1 'polypeptide(L)'
;MGCRRPWVTPLIWALTGLVIGALAWASPRYTEALWAPGDLSRYHTDIAKCVSCHEPFKGATPKKCLLCHPLETFQSRSEPEVRQLHQKAIQTGQDCLACHTEHRGVLTAITIGRVQNPHGELIFRATGATSCSDCHVIEAGAGKQGSTLQHNVYVERLIQKGEGAHRPGHFAECLKCHRGGLLGV
;
A
#
# COMPACT_ATOMS: atom_id res chain seq x y z
N MET A 1 14.94 50.75 11.57
CA MET A 1 14.06 50.13 10.57
C MET A 1 14.82 50.06 9.26
N GLY A 2 15.36 48.89 8.90
CA GLY A 2 16.32 48.75 7.79
C GLY A 2 15.63 48.83 6.42
N CYS A 3 16.08 49.76 5.57
CA CYS A 3 15.66 49.83 4.16
C CYS A 3 16.06 48.55 3.43
N ARG A 4 15.07 47.74 3.03
CA ARG A 4 15.30 46.66 2.07
C ARG A 4 15.72 47.28 0.74
N ARG A 5 16.75 46.74 0.11
CA ARG A 5 17.22 47.18 -1.21
C ARG A 5 16.06 47.06 -2.23
N PRO A 6 15.90 48.02 -3.17
CA PRO A 6 14.73 48.10 -4.04
C PRO A 6 14.54 46.88 -4.96
N TRP A 7 15.58 46.10 -5.22
CA TRP A 7 15.53 44.88 -6.02
C TRP A 7 15.08 43.63 -5.25
N VAL A 8 15.01 43.69 -3.91
CA VAL A 8 14.66 42.51 -3.09
C VAL A 8 13.19 42.14 -3.27
N THR A 9 12.30 43.11 -3.26
CA THR A 9 10.86 42.89 -3.44
C THR A 9 10.53 42.27 -4.81
N PRO A 10 10.99 42.82 -5.96
CA PRO A 10 10.72 42.20 -7.27
C PRO A 10 11.38 40.83 -7.42
N LEU A 11 12.55 40.60 -6.81
CA LEU A 11 13.18 39.28 -6.81
C LEU A 11 12.34 38.25 -6.04
N ILE A 12 11.81 38.61 -4.87
CA ILE A 12 10.91 37.73 -4.10
C ILE A 12 9.70 37.36 -4.96
N TRP A 13 9.03 38.35 -5.58
CA TRP A 13 7.88 38.09 -6.43
C TRP A 13 8.22 37.22 -7.65
N ALA A 14 9.36 37.44 -8.28
CA ALA A 14 9.82 36.61 -9.39
C ALA A 14 10.06 35.16 -8.96
N LEU A 15 10.72 34.93 -7.82
CA LEU A 15 10.95 33.59 -7.27
C LEU A 15 9.65 32.92 -6.83
N THR A 16 8.74 33.65 -6.17
CA THR A 16 7.43 33.14 -5.79
C THR A 16 6.61 32.77 -7.03
N GLY A 17 6.60 33.62 -8.07
CA GLY A 17 5.94 33.32 -9.33
C GLY A 17 6.52 32.09 -10.03
N LEU A 18 7.84 31.93 -10.03
CA LEU A 18 8.52 30.75 -10.55
C LEU A 18 8.08 29.47 -9.83
N VAL A 19 8.06 29.49 -8.49
CA VAL A 19 7.63 28.33 -7.67
C VAL A 19 6.16 27.99 -7.94
N ILE A 20 5.27 28.99 -7.97
CA ILE A 20 3.84 28.77 -8.26
C ILE A 20 3.67 28.20 -9.67
N GLY A 21 4.36 28.75 -10.67
CA GLY A 21 4.33 28.24 -12.04
C GLY A 21 4.83 26.80 -12.16
N ALA A 22 5.91 26.46 -11.46
CA ALA A 22 6.44 25.10 -11.42
C ALA A 22 5.46 24.11 -10.75
N LEU A 23 4.84 24.50 -9.62
CA LEU A 23 3.84 23.69 -8.95
C LEU A 23 2.57 23.51 -9.81
N ALA A 24 2.11 24.57 -10.46
CA ALA A 24 0.95 24.51 -11.37
C ALA A 24 1.21 23.62 -12.59
N TRP A 25 2.44 23.61 -13.12
CA TRP A 25 2.82 22.76 -14.24
C TRP A 25 3.06 21.29 -13.84
N ALA A 26 3.64 21.05 -12.66
CA ALA A 26 3.92 19.71 -12.15
C ALA A 26 2.65 19.01 -11.62
N SER A 27 1.73 19.76 -10.98
CA SER A 27 0.51 19.24 -10.36
C SER A 27 -0.26 18.25 -11.26
N PRO A 28 -0.63 18.57 -12.51
CA PRO A 28 -1.41 17.67 -13.37
C PRO A 28 -0.66 16.42 -13.82
N ARG A 29 0.68 16.42 -13.76
CA ARG A 29 1.52 15.31 -14.23
C ARG A 29 1.82 14.28 -13.15
N TYR A 30 1.60 14.63 -11.88
CA TYR A 30 1.97 13.82 -10.72
C TYR A 30 0.85 13.75 -9.65
N THR A 31 -0.40 14.06 -9.99
CA THR A 31 -1.55 14.11 -9.07
C THR A 31 -1.70 12.85 -8.23
N GLU A 32 -1.68 11.68 -8.87
CA GLU A 32 -1.93 10.40 -8.18
C GLU A 32 -0.86 10.14 -7.11
N ALA A 33 0.42 10.33 -7.44
CA ALA A 33 1.52 10.05 -6.52
C ALA A 33 1.63 11.04 -5.36
N LEU A 34 1.12 12.27 -5.51
CA LEU A 34 1.31 13.35 -4.55
C LEU A 34 0.17 13.45 -3.51
N TRP A 35 -1.07 13.14 -3.90
CA TRP A 35 -2.25 13.32 -3.04
C TRP A 35 -3.09 12.05 -2.87
N ALA A 36 -2.95 11.05 -3.75
CA ALA A 36 -3.74 9.82 -3.75
C ALA A 36 -2.83 8.59 -3.95
N PRO A 37 -1.89 8.31 -3.02
CA PRO A 37 -0.85 7.29 -3.19
C PRO A 37 -1.38 5.85 -3.37
N GLY A 38 -2.68 5.63 -3.21
CA GLY A 38 -3.37 4.34 -3.27
C GLY A 38 -4.03 4.00 -1.94
N ASP A 39 -4.91 3.00 -1.95
CA ASP A 39 -5.58 2.57 -0.72
C ASP A 39 -4.62 1.86 0.24
N LEU A 40 -4.87 2.06 1.53
CA LEU A 40 -4.23 1.27 2.59
C LEU A 40 -4.65 -0.20 2.47
N SER A 41 -3.79 -1.09 2.94
CA SER A 41 -4.03 -2.50 3.10
C SER A 41 -5.17 -2.74 4.09
N ARG A 42 -5.79 -3.91 3.99
CA ARG A 42 -6.88 -4.41 4.86
C ARG A 42 -6.54 -4.41 6.34
N TYR A 43 -5.27 -4.35 6.69
CA TYR A 43 -4.82 -4.30 8.08
C TYR A 43 -4.89 -2.89 8.66
N HIS A 44 -4.94 -1.87 7.80
CA HIS A 44 -4.96 -0.45 8.17
C HIS A 44 -6.15 0.31 7.55
N THR A 45 -7.17 -0.39 7.02
CA THR A 45 -8.36 0.23 6.41
C THR A 45 -9.09 1.19 7.35
N ASP A 46 -8.99 0.95 8.66
CA ASP A 46 -9.65 1.77 9.68
C ASP A 46 -8.89 3.08 9.98
N ILE A 47 -7.71 3.28 9.38
CA ILE A 47 -6.90 4.49 9.57
C ILE A 47 -7.27 5.54 8.51
N ALA A 48 -8.11 6.50 8.91
CA ALA A 48 -8.60 7.54 8.00
C ALA A 48 -7.66 8.77 7.83
N LYS A 49 -6.67 8.95 8.72
CA LYS A 49 -5.85 10.17 8.78
C LYS A 49 -4.42 9.89 8.33
N CYS A 50 -3.94 10.60 7.31
CA CYS A 50 -2.56 10.46 6.80
C CYS A 50 -1.50 10.69 7.90
N VAL A 51 -1.78 11.63 8.81
CA VAL A 51 -0.90 12.02 9.94
C VAL A 51 -0.80 10.95 11.04
N SER A 52 -1.60 9.89 10.97
CA SER A 52 -1.46 8.72 11.83
C SER A 52 -0.16 7.98 11.57
N CYS A 53 0.31 7.99 10.32
CA CYS A 53 1.59 7.39 9.93
C CYS A 53 2.63 8.46 9.57
N HIS A 54 2.21 9.54 8.90
CA HIS A 54 3.09 10.55 8.33
C HIS A 54 3.43 11.69 9.31
N GLU A 55 4.68 12.15 9.25
CA GLU A 55 5.14 13.44 9.77
C GLU A 55 5.40 14.43 8.63
N PRO A 56 5.12 15.73 8.82
CA PRO A 56 5.38 16.76 7.81
C PRO A 56 6.83 16.68 7.30
N PHE A 57 6.97 16.62 5.97
CA PHE A 57 8.25 16.55 5.24
C PHE A 57 9.14 15.33 5.54
N LYS A 58 8.66 14.34 6.31
CA LYS A 58 9.40 13.12 6.62
C LYS A 58 8.76 11.84 6.12
N GLY A 59 7.50 11.92 5.67
CA GLY A 59 6.75 10.73 5.29
C GLY A 59 6.33 9.91 6.51
N ALA A 60 6.02 8.63 6.30
CA ALA A 60 5.72 7.72 7.40
C ALA A 60 6.97 7.42 8.23
N THR A 61 6.83 7.36 9.56
CA THR A 61 7.98 7.22 10.47
C THR A 61 7.85 5.98 11.37
N PRO A 62 8.98 5.32 11.72
CA PRO A 62 8.95 4.17 12.65
C PRO A 62 8.29 4.49 13.98
N LYS A 63 8.50 5.71 14.50
CA LYS A 63 7.89 6.18 15.75
C LYS A 63 6.36 6.10 15.71
N LYS A 64 5.74 6.45 14.58
CA LYS A 64 4.29 6.40 14.40
C LYS A 64 3.77 4.96 14.34
N CYS A 65 4.50 4.06 13.66
CA CYS A 65 4.18 2.63 13.61
C CYS A 65 4.17 2.00 15.03
N LEU A 66 5.18 2.34 15.84
CA LEU A 66 5.35 1.82 17.20
C LEU A 66 4.26 2.26 18.20
N LEU A 67 3.44 3.27 17.86
CA LEU A 67 2.30 3.65 18.71
C LEU A 67 1.23 2.55 18.78
N CYS A 68 1.03 1.81 17.69
CA CYS A 68 0.08 0.69 17.62
C CYS A 68 0.79 -0.67 17.62
N HIS A 69 2.06 -0.73 17.20
CA HIS A 69 2.90 -1.93 17.18
C HIS A 69 4.05 -1.82 18.21
N PRO A 70 3.77 -1.72 19.51
CA PRO A 70 4.83 -1.64 20.51
C PRO A 70 5.51 -3.01 20.66
N LEU A 71 6.70 -3.01 21.28
CA LEU A 71 7.57 -4.20 21.36
C LEU A 71 6.87 -5.39 22.04
N GLU A 72 6.02 -5.10 23.02
CA GLU A 72 5.26 -6.06 23.82
C GLU A 72 4.28 -6.86 22.96
N THR A 73 3.76 -6.26 21.88
CA THR A 73 2.85 -6.94 20.93
C THR A 73 3.60 -8.04 20.17
N PHE A 74 4.85 -7.80 19.79
CA PHE A 74 5.68 -8.82 19.14
C PHE A 74 6.11 -9.91 20.13
N GLN A 75 6.34 -9.55 21.40
CA GLN A 75 6.69 -10.53 22.43
C GLN A 75 5.55 -11.53 22.70
N SER A 76 4.31 -11.07 22.66
CA SER A 76 3.14 -11.87 23.02
C SER A 76 2.48 -12.60 21.85
N ARG A 77 2.70 -12.16 20.59
CA ARG A 77 1.95 -12.65 19.42
C ARG A 77 2.81 -13.19 18.29
N SER A 78 4.12 -13.30 18.47
CA SER A 78 5.04 -13.71 17.40
C SER A 78 5.87 -14.93 17.77
N GLU A 79 6.07 -15.79 16.77
CA GLU A 79 7.05 -16.87 16.82
C GLU A 79 8.43 -16.35 17.24
N PRO A 80 9.26 -17.16 17.93
CA PRO A 80 10.54 -16.73 18.49
C PRO A 80 11.46 -16.03 17.49
N GLU A 81 11.54 -16.55 16.26
CA GLU A 81 12.40 -16.00 15.21
C GLU A 81 11.92 -14.62 14.74
N VAL A 82 10.61 -14.48 14.52
CA VAL A 82 9.98 -13.21 14.10
C VAL A 82 10.14 -12.15 15.19
N ARG A 83 9.97 -12.55 16.45
CA ARG A 83 10.14 -11.69 17.61
C ARG A 83 11.58 -11.15 17.69
N GLN A 84 12.58 -12.02 17.58
CA GLN A 84 13.99 -11.61 17.64
C GLN A 84 14.35 -10.67 16.49
N LEU A 85 13.86 -10.94 15.27
CA LEU A 85 14.06 -10.07 14.12
C LEU A 85 13.50 -8.66 14.35
N HIS A 86 12.24 -8.57 14.79
CA HIS A 86 11.60 -7.28 15.04
C HIS A 86 12.24 -6.55 16.22
N GLN A 87 12.62 -7.26 17.29
CA GLN A 87 13.33 -6.68 18.42
C GLN A 87 14.63 -6.03 17.99
N LYS A 88 15.44 -6.72 17.17
CA LYS A 88 16.68 -6.15 16.62
C LYS A 88 16.40 -4.93 15.75
N ALA A 89 15.45 -5.03 14.82
CA ALA A 89 15.09 -3.93 13.92
C ALA A 89 14.65 -2.67 14.69
N ILE A 90 13.84 -2.84 15.74
CA ILE A 90 13.39 -1.74 16.60
C ILE A 90 14.57 -1.14 17.38
N GLN A 91 15.40 -1.98 17.99
CA GLN A 91 16.57 -1.52 18.76
C GLN A 91 17.58 -0.74 17.91
N THR A 92 17.77 -1.14 16.64
CA THR A 92 18.67 -0.43 15.71
C THR A 92 18.01 0.76 15.02
N GLY A 93 16.74 1.05 15.31
CA GLY A 93 16.00 2.15 14.66
C GLY A 93 15.82 1.96 13.16
N GLN A 94 15.74 0.70 12.70
CA GLN A 94 15.56 0.40 11.29
C GLN A 94 14.21 0.93 10.79
N ASP A 95 14.19 1.43 9.56
CA ASP A 95 12.95 1.87 8.94
C ASP A 95 12.00 0.67 8.73
N CYS A 96 10.78 0.76 9.27
CA CYS A 96 9.75 -0.24 9.08
C CYS A 96 9.39 -0.39 7.60
N LEU A 97 9.49 0.71 6.84
CA LEU A 97 9.16 0.73 5.42
C LEU A 97 10.16 -0.01 4.55
N ALA A 98 11.36 -0.30 5.08
CA ALA A 98 12.35 -1.14 4.43
C ALA A 98 11.89 -2.59 4.27
N CYS A 99 10.84 -3.00 4.99
CA CYS A 99 10.22 -4.33 4.88
C CYS A 99 8.69 -4.28 4.77
N HIS A 100 8.04 -3.16 5.12
CA HIS A 100 6.59 -3.01 5.06
C HIS A 100 6.17 -1.86 4.14
N THR A 101 5.49 -2.14 3.03
CA THR A 101 4.97 -1.11 2.14
C THR A 101 3.45 -1.04 2.25
N GLU A 102 2.96 0.19 2.26
CA GLU A 102 1.54 0.51 2.28
C GLU A 102 1.13 1.22 0.99
N HIS A 103 -0.14 1.57 0.83
CA HIS A 103 -0.68 2.24 -0.36
C HIS A 103 -0.58 1.38 -1.64
N ARG A 104 -0.65 0.06 -1.49
CA ARG A 104 -0.65 -0.86 -2.64
C ARG A 104 -2.02 -1.47 -2.90
N GLY A 105 -3.05 -1.01 -2.19
CA GLY A 105 -4.42 -1.51 -2.28
C GLY A 105 -4.79 -2.42 -1.12
N VAL A 106 -6.08 -2.44 -0.80
CA VAL A 106 -6.68 -3.13 0.36
C VAL A 106 -6.24 -4.58 0.51
N LEU A 107 -5.94 -5.28 -0.57
CA LEU A 107 -5.70 -6.72 -0.50
C LEU A 107 -4.24 -7.10 -0.73
N THR A 108 -3.35 -6.12 -0.72
CA THR A 108 -1.92 -6.37 -0.81
C THR A 108 -1.34 -6.68 0.56
N ALA A 109 -0.41 -7.63 0.57
CA ALA A 109 0.39 -7.88 1.75
C ALA A 109 1.38 -6.73 1.93
N ILE A 110 1.49 -6.26 3.17
CA ILE A 110 2.38 -5.14 3.49
C ILE A 110 3.86 -5.55 3.46
N THR A 111 4.20 -6.81 3.74
CA THR A 111 5.61 -7.23 3.83
C THR A 111 6.24 -7.52 2.46
N ILE A 112 7.45 -7.00 2.22
CA ILE A 112 8.23 -7.24 0.99
C ILE A 112 8.44 -8.75 0.79
N GLY A 113 8.35 -9.19 -0.46
CA GLY A 113 8.48 -10.59 -0.86
C GLY A 113 7.17 -11.38 -0.79
N ARG A 114 6.06 -10.76 -0.37
CA ARG A 114 4.73 -11.39 -0.37
C ARG A 114 4.02 -11.25 -1.72
N VAL A 115 3.19 -12.24 -2.06
CA VAL A 115 2.40 -12.29 -3.29
C VAL A 115 1.54 -11.02 -3.41
N GLN A 116 1.73 -10.26 -4.48
CA GLN A 116 0.84 -9.14 -4.82
C GLN A 116 -0.50 -9.73 -5.27
N ASN A 117 -1.61 -9.24 -4.71
CA ASN A 117 -2.93 -9.71 -5.13
C ASN A 117 -3.33 -9.02 -6.45
N PRO A 118 -3.42 -9.75 -7.58
CA PRO A 118 -3.88 -9.16 -8.83
C PRO A 118 -5.39 -8.94 -8.84
N HIS A 119 -6.19 -9.55 -7.96
CA HIS A 119 -7.63 -9.59 -8.15
C HIS A 119 -8.39 -8.30 -7.81
N GLY A 120 -7.72 -7.30 -7.20
CA GLY A 120 -8.37 -6.08 -6.72
C GLY A 120 -9.47 -6.37 -5.69
N GLU A 121 -10.18 -5.32 -5.23
CA GLU A 121 -11.22 -5.45 -4.19
C GLU A 121 -12.48 -6.19 -4.67
N LEU A 122 -12.73 -6.16 -5.98
CA LEU A 122 -13.93 -6.71 -6.60
C LEU A 122 -14.14 -8.19 -6.25
N ILE A 123 -13.09 -9.00 -6.30
CA ILE A 123 -13.25 -10.44 -6.06
C ILE A 123 -13.64 -10.72 -4.61
N PHE A 124 -13.10 -9.99 -3.63
CA PHE A 124 -13.41 -10.21 -2.22
C PHE A 124 -14.84 -9.79 -1.90
N ARG A 125 -15.33 -8.69 -2.50
CA ARG A 125 -16.74 -8.28 -2.38
C ARG A 125 -17.70 -9.26 -3.06
N ALA A 126 -17.38 -9.73 -4.26
CA ALA A 126 -18.25 -10.65 -5.00
C ALA A 126 -18.31 -12.05 -4.37
N THR A 127 -17.24 -12.47 -3.69
CA THR A 127 -17.13 -13.80 -3.09
C THR A 127 -17.49 -13.81 -1.60
N GLY A 128 -17.29 -12.69 -0.91
CA GLY A 128 -17.32 -12.64 0.55
C GLY A 128 -16.08 -13.28 1.20
N ALA A 129 -15.06 -13.63 0.41
CA ALA A 129 -13.78 -14.10 0.93
C ALA A 129 -13.14 -13.01 1.79
N THR A 130 -12.41 -13.43 2.83
CA THR A 130 -11.71 -12.51 3.74
C THR A 130 -10.19 -12.70 3.70
N SER A 131 -9.70 -13.75 3.05
CA SER A 131 -8.28 -14.03 2.93
C SER A 131 -7.93 -14.62 1.56
N CYS A 132 -6.70 -14.37 1.10
CA CYS A 132 -6.15 -15.05 -0.09
C CYS A 132 -6.19 -16.58 0.08
N SER A 133 -6.05 -17.05 1.32
CA SER A 133 -6.10 -18.48 1.67
C SER A 133 -7.48 -19.11 1.55
N ASP A 134 -8.54 -18.34 1.29
CA ASP A 134 -9.87 -18.92 1.05
C ASP A 134 -9.94 -19.54 -0.36
N CYS A 135 -9.10 -19.04 -1.28
CA CYS A 135 -9.04 -19.47 -2.68
C CYS A 135 -7.68 -20.03 -3.08
N HIS A 136 -6.61 -19.71 -2.37
CA HIS A 136 -5.24 -20.10 -2.72
C HIS A 136 -4.56 -20.96 -1.65
N VAL A 137 -3.67 -21.84 -2.09
CA VAL A 137 -2.59 -22.37 -1.25
C VAL A 137 -1.37 -21.49 -1.48
N ILE A 138 -0.89 -20.87 -0.42
CA ILE A 138 0.30 -20.02 -0.46
C ILE A 138 1.48 -20.86 0.03
N GLU A 139 2.36 -21.25 -0.88
CA GLU A 139 3.56 -22.03 -0.56
C GLU A 139 4.71 -21.07 -0.24
N ALA A 140 5.24 -21.15 0.98
CA ALA A 140 6.42 -20.40 1.39
C ALA A 140 7.68 -21.24 1.12
N GLY A 141 8.39 -20.94 0.03
CA GLY A 141 9.69 -21.54 -0.31
C GLY A 141 10.80 -20.49 -0.42
N ALA A 142 12.05 -20.93 -0.28
CA ALA A 142 13.26 -20.10 -0.32
C ALA A 142 13.28 -19.13 -1.52
N GLY A 143 12.92 -17.87 -1.26
CA GLY A 143 12.96 -16.78 -2.23
C GLY A 143 11.89 -16.77 -3.32
N LYS A 144 10.93 -17.70 -3.31
CA LYS A 144 9.78 -17.70 -4.24
C LYS A 144 8.50 -18.05 -3.49
N GLN A 145 7.53 -17.13 -3.52
CA GLN A 145 6.18 -17.40 -3.05
C GLN A 145 5.32 -17.75 -4.26
N GLY A 146 4.98 -19.02 -4.37
CA GLY A 146 3.99 -19.52 -5.33
C GLY A 146 2.61 -19.44 -4.70
N SER A 147 1.62 -19.07 -5.51
CA SER A 147 0.21 -19.16 -5.13
C SER A 147 -0.46 -20.11 -6.12
N THR A 148 -0.98 -21.24 -5.65
CA THR A 148 -1.79 -22.15 -6.45
C THR A 148 -3.24 -22.04 -6.02
N LEU A 149 -4.18 -22.27 -6.94
CA LEU A 149 -5.60 -22.27 -6.58
C LEU A 149 -5.91 -23.52 -5.75
N GLN A 150 -6.79 -23.37 -4.77
CA GLN A 150 -7.32 -24.51 -4.04
C GLN A 150 -8.22 -25.35 -4.95
N HIS A 151 -8.10 -26.67 -4.81
CA HIS A 151 -9.04 -27.61 -5.41
C HIS A 151 -10.21 -27.80 -4.44
N ASN A 152 -11.16 -26.88 -4.51
CA ASN A 152 -12.39 -26.97 -3.72
C ASN A 152 -13.60 -26.55 -4.56
N VAL A 153 -14.78 -27.04 -4.15
CA VAL A 153 -16.06 -26.81 -4.85
C VAL A 153 -16.42 -25.32 -4.95
N TYR A 154 -15.88 -24.47 -4.08
CA TYR A 154 -16.15 -23.04 -4.08
C TYR A 154 -15.38 -22.33 -5.21
N VAL A 155 -14.07 -22.60 -5.32
CA VAL A 155 -13.20 -22.08 -6.38
C VAL A 155 -13.64 -22.60 -7.75
N GLU A 156 -13.94 -23.89 -7.86
CA GLU A 156 -14.40 -24.51 -9.12
C GLU A 156 -15.71 -23.87 -9.63
N ARG A 157 -16.68 -23.66 -8.73
CA ARG A 157 -17.95 -23.00 -9.06
C ARG A 157 -17.75 -21.56 -9.51
N LEU A 158 -16.83 -20.83 -8.88
CA LEU A 158 -16.49 -19.45 -9.24
C LEU A 158 -15.87 -19.36 -10.64
N ILE A 159 -14.98 -20.28 -10.97
CA ILE A 159 -14.37 -20.37 -12.31
C ILE A 159 -15.43 -20.72 -13.35
N GLN A 160 -16.31 -21.70 -13.06
CA GLN A 160 -17.41 -22.09 -13.95
C GLN A 160 -18.41 -20.95 -14.18
N LYS A 161 -18.83 -20.24 -13.13
CA LYS A 161 -19.71 -19.06 -13.24
C LYS A 161 -19.09 -17.92 -14.04
N GLY A 162 -17.76 -17.84 -14.08
CA GLY A 162 -17.06 -16.86 -14.89
C GLY A 162 -17.09 -17.16 -16.39
N GLU A 163 -17.63 -18.30 -16.84
CA GLU A 163 -17.72 -18.73 -18.26
C GLU A 163 -16.40 -18.60 -19.04
N GLY A 164 -15.26 -18.64 -18.35
CA GLY A 164 -13.93 -18.46 -18.93
C GLY A 164 -13.32 -17.06 -18.79
N ALA A 165 -14.02 -16.07 -18.24
CA ALA A 165 -13.46 -14.79 -17.85
C ALA A 165 -12.45 -14.93 -16.68
N HIS A 166 -12.68 -15.89 -15.78
CA HIS A 166 -11.79 -16.19 -14.65
C HIS A 166 -10.80 -17.32 -14.96
N ARG A 167 -10.15 -17.29 -16.13
CA ARG A 167 -9.07 -18.22 -16.48
C ARG A 167 -7.73 -17.76 -15.90
N PRO A 168 -6.81 -18.68 -15.54
CA PRO A 168 -5.45 -18.33 -15.16
C PRO A 168 -4.80 -17.42 -16.23
N GLY A 169 -4.29 -16.26 -15.80
CA GLY A 169 -3.63 -15.28 -16.69
C GLY A 169 -4.53 -14.22 -17.34
N HIS A 170 -5.85 -14.41 -17.42
CA HIS A 170 -6.77 -13.45 -18.07
C HIS A 170 -7.24 -12.32 -17.16
N PHE A 171 -7.17 -12.50 -15.84
CA PHE A 171 -7.60 -11.49 -14.87
C PHE A 171 -6.86 -10.15 -15.04
N ALA A 172 -5.59 -10.20 -15.47
CA ALA A 172 -4.79 -9.02 -15.76
C ALA A 172 -5.36 -8.14 -16.88
N GLU A 173 -6.15 -8.69 -17.80
CA GLU A 173 -6.81 -7.94 -18.87
C GLU A 173 -7.99 -7.14 -18.34
N CYS A 174 -8.78 -7.70 -17.42
CA CYS A 174 -9.91 -7.03 -16.76
C CYS A 174 -9.43 -5.81 -15.95
N LEU A 175 -8.28 -5.94 -15.27
CA LEU A 175 -7.69 -4.86 -14.47
C LEU A 175 -7.17 -3.69 -15.31
N LYS A 176 -6.97 -3.85 -16.63
CA LYS A 176 -6.56 -2.72 -17.48
C LYS A 176 -7.60 -1.60 -17.43
N CYS A 177 -8.88 -1.95 -17.32
CA CYS A 177 -9.99 -0.99 -17.26
C CYS A 177 -10.57 -0.84 -15.83
N HIS A 178 -10.48 -1.86 -14.98
CA HIS A 178 -11.05 -1.87 -13.62
C HIS A 178 -10.00 -1.76 -12.48
N ARG A 179 -8.88 -1.07 -12.72
CA ARG A 179 -7.88 -0.77 -11.65
C ARG A 179 -8.58 -0.07 -10.49
N GLY A 180 -8.55 -0.69 -9.30
CA GLY A 180 -9.15 -0.12 -8.09
C GLY A 180 -10.63 -0.46 -7.84
N GLY A 181 -11.29 -1.25 -8.70
CA GLY A 181 -12.61 -1.82 -8.38
C GLY A 181 -13.79 -0.83 -8.36
N LEU A 182 -13.72 0.31 -9.07
CA LEU A 182 -14.86 1.23 -9.22
C LEU A 182 -15.92 0.63 -10.18
N LEU A 183 -17.12 0.39 -9.66
CA LEU A 183 -18.32 0.01 -10.42
C LEU A 183 -19.22 1.25 -10.54
N GLY A 184 -19.01 2.02 -11.61
CA GLY A 184 -19.80 3.21 -11.91
C GLY A 184 -19.98 3.47 -13.41
N VAL A 185 -19.71 2.45 -14.24
CA VAL A 185 -20.01 2.40 -15.68
C VAL A 185 -20.65 1.06 -16.00
#